data_AF-A0A9D5I0F6-F1
#
_entry.id   AF-A0A9D5I0F6-F1
#
_cell.length_a   1.000
_cell.length_b   1.000
_cell.length_c   1.000
_cell.angle_alpha   90.00
_cell.angle_beta   90.00
_cell.angle_gamma   90.00
#
_symmetry.space_group_name_H-M   'P 1'
#
loop_
_entity.id
_entity.type
_entity.pdbx_description
1 polymer ?
#
loop_
_entity_poly.entity_id
_entity_poly.type
_entity_poly.pdbx_seq_one_letter_code
_entity_poly.pdbx_strand_id
1 'polypeptide(L)'
;MKSREHKIILINAIPSFIIAFAVSMFLASGTIAENDTDHAFVFPQTFIILVTWFLGLLIGLVTKRIVVSVPIMYLSFVTIYIYLLFVS
;
A
#
# COMPACT_ATOMS: atom_id res chain seq x y z
N MET A 1 -27.11 6.65 5.14
CA MET A 1 -27.42 5.44 4.34
C MET A 1 -26.10 4.78 3.93
N LYS A 2 -25.68 3.67 4.57
CA LYS A 2 -24.45 2.94 4.15
C LYS A 2 -24.73 2.31 2.79
N SER A 3 -24.22 2.91 1.73
CA SER A 3 -24.41 2.41 0.37
C SER A 3 -23.64 1.10 0.17
N ARG A 4 -24.12 0.23 -0.74
CA ARG A 4 -23.52 -1.09 -1.02
C ARG A 4 -22.01 -0.99 -1.31
N GLU A 5 -21.61 0.07 -1.98
CA GLU A 5 -20.23 0.37 -2.35
C GLU A 5 -19.34 0.56 -1.13
N HIS A 6 -19.82 1.29 -0.12
CA HIS A 6 -19.08 1.52 1.12
C HIS A 6 -18.76 0.22 1.83
N LYS A 7 -19.69 -0.75 1.85
CA LYS A 7 -19.44 -2.07 2.43
C LYS A 7 -18.38 -2.84 1.63
N ILE A 8 -18.45 -2.80 0.30
CA ILE A 8 -17.47 -3.47 -0.56
C ILE A 8 -16.07 -2.89 -0.33
N ILE A 9 -15.94 -1.55 -0.28
CA ILE A 9 -14.66 -0.89 -0.01
C ILE A 9 -14.08 -1.33 1.33
N LEU A 10 -14.88 -1.30 2.41
CA LEU A 10 -14.40 -1.69 3.75
C LEU A 10 -14.02 -3.18 3.83
N ILE A 11 -14.78 -4.07 3.20
CA ILE A 11 -14.46 -5.51 3.16
C ILE A 11 -13.12 -5.75 2.43
N ASN A 12 -12.84 -5.00 1.37
CA ASN A 12 -11.58 -5.12 0.62
C ASN A 12 -10.41 -4.42 1.31
N ALA A 13 -10.66 -3.42 2.18
CA ALA A 13 -9.63 -2.68 2.88
C ALA A 13 -8.77 -3.58 3.79
N ILE A 14 -9.40 -4.52 4.50
CA ILE A 14 -8.69 -5.40 5.45
C ILE A 14 -7.68 -6.33 4.75
N PRO A 15 -8.07 -7.19 3.79
CA PRO A 15 -7.12 -8.08 3.13
C PRO A 15 -6.06 -7.32 2.33
N SER A 16 -6.44 -6.23 1.64
CA SER A 16 -5.46 -5.41 0.92
C SER A 16 -4.46 -4.71 1.85
N PHE A 17 -4.89 -4.30 3.05
CA PHE A 17 -3.99 -3.74 4.06
C PHE A 17 -2.96 -4.77 4.53
N ILE A 18 -3.39 -6.00 4.81
CA ILE A 18 -2.50 -7.08 5.25
C ILE A 18 -1.39 -7.30 4.21
N ILE A 19 -1.77 -7.34 2.92
CA ILE A 19 -0.81 -7.49 1.81
C ILE A 19 0.14 -6.28 1.74
N ALA A 20 -0.42 -5.06 1.70
CA ALA A 20 0.37 -3.84 1.60
C ALA A 20 1.34 -3.69 2.77
N PHE A 21 0.89 -3.98 3.99
CA PHE A 21 1.70 -3.96 5.20
C PHE A 21 2.82 -4.99 5.16
N ALA A 22 2.51 -6.26 4.88
CA ALA A 22 3.51 -7.33 4.80
C ALA A 22 4.59 -7.01 3.76
N VAL A 23 4.19 -6.57 2.56
CA VAL A 23 5.13 -6.21 1.48
C VAL A 23 5.97 -4.98 1.87
N SER A 24 5.34 -3.93 2.41
CA SER A 24 6.08 -2.72 2.82
C SER A 24 7.10 -3.02 3.92
N MET A 25 6.73 -3.81 4.93
CA MET A 25 7.63 -4.18 6.02
C MET A 25 8.80 -5.04 5.54
N PHE A 26 8.52 -6.04 4.69
CA PHE A 26 9.54 -6.90 4.11
C PHE A 26 10.56 -6.12 3.27
N LEU A 27 10.09 -5.17 2.46
CA LEU A 27 10.98 -4.34 1.65
C LEU A 27 11.71 -3.29 2.51
N ALA A 28 11.05 -2.70 3.50
CA ALA A 28 11.66 -1.71 4.39
C ALA A 28 12.76 -2.29 5.26
N SER A 29 12.62 -3.55 5.72
CA SER A 29 13.65 -4.23 6.50
C SER A 29 14.90 -4.59 5.70
N GLY A 30 14.81 -4.60 4.36
CA GLY A 30 15.90 -5.07 3.52
C GLY A 30 16.16 -6.58 3.66
N THR A 31 17.16 -7.07 2.95
CA THR A 31 17.61 -8.46 3.07
C THR A 31 18.54 -8.65 4.28
N ILE A 32 18.81 -9.91 4.67
CA ILE A 32 19.69 -10.23 5.81
C ILE A 32 21.07 -9.55 5.68
N ALA A 33 21.57 -9.36 4.46
CA ALA A 33 22.86 -8.70 4.21
C ALA A 33 22.85 -7.17 4.38
N GLU A 34 21.67 -6.54 4.37
CA GLU A 34 21.53 -5.08 4.46
C GLU A 34 21.08 -4.62 5.86
N ASN A 35 20.55 -5.56 6.66
CA ASN A 35 20.12 -5.33 8.04
C ASN A 35 21.29 -5.28 9.05
N ASP A 36 22.54 -5.28 8.58
CA ASP A 36 23.74 -5.01 9.39
C ASP A 36 23.94 -3.50 9.64
N THR A 37 23.02 -2.66 9.17
CA THR A 37 22.98 -1.23 9.49
C THR A 37 22.29 -1.02 10.85
N ASP A 38 22.77 -0.09 11.69
CA ASP A 38 22.13 0.30 12.97
C ASP A 38 20.76 1.01 12.80
N HIS A 39 20.14 0.87 11.62
CA HIS A 39 18.88 1.48 11.26
C HIS A 39 17.74 0.48 11.39
N ALA A 40 16.64 0.89 12.02
CA ALA A 40 15.43 0.06 12.13
C ALA A 40 14.81 -0.32 10.77
N PHE A 41 15.06 0.49 9.73
CA PHE A 41 14.64 0.23 8.35
C PHE A 41 15.74 0.65 7.38
N VAL A 42 16.13 -0.27 6.51
CA VAL A 42 17.14 -0.05 5.46
C VAL A 42 16.56 0.78 4.31
N PHE A 43 15.32 0.51 3.91
CA PHE A 43 14.65 1.17 2.77
C PHE A 43 13.29 1.76 3.15
N PRO A 44 13.25 2.83 3.98
CA PRO A 44 11.99 3.42 4.46
C PRO A 44 11.12 4.00 3.34
N GLN A 45 11.66 4.29 2.15
CA GLN A 45 10.91 4.79 1.00
C GLN A 45 9.83 3.80 0.54
N THR A 46 10.00 2.51 0.84
CA THR A 46 9.03 1.44 0.53
C THR A 46 7.70 1.60 1.26
N PHE A 47 7.62 2.43 2.31
CA PHE A 47 6.35 2.81 2.93
C PHE A 47 5.43 3.64 2.02
N ILE A 48 5.89 4.10 0.86
CA ILE A 48 5.02 4.68 -0.18
C ILE A 48 3.89 3.74 -0.61
N ILE A 49 4.08 2.42 -0.43
CA ILE A 49 3.05 1.39 -0.62
C ILE A 49 1.86 1.63 0.33
N LEU A 50 2.12 1.87 1.62
CA LEU A 50 1.09 2.13 2.62
C LEU A 50 0.37 3.46 2.34
N VAL A 51 1.12 4.49 1.92
CA VAL A 51 0.54 5.77 1.52
C VAL A 51 -0.39 5.58 0.32
N THR A 52 0.04 4.85 -0.71
CA THR A 52 -0.78 4.58 -1.90
C THR A 52 -2.03 3.77 -1.54
N TRP A 53 -1.88 2.73 -0.71
CA TRP A 53 -3.01 1.95 -0.21
C TRP A 53 -4.03 2.84 0.50
N PHE A 54 -3.57 3.74 1.38
CA PHE A 54 -4.44 4.65 2.12
C PHE A 54 -5.16 5.64 1.20
N LEU A 55 -4.49 6.14 0.16
CA LEU A 55 -5.14 6.96 -0.88
C LEU A 55 -6.23 6.18 -1.62
N GLY A 56 -5.97 4.91 -1.97
CA GLY A 56 -6.99 4.02 -2.56
C GLY A 56 -8.23 3.89 -1.68
N LEU A 57 -8.04 3.71 -0.37
CA LEU A 57 -9.13 3.67 0.60
C LEU A 57 -9.90 5.00 0.67
N LEU A 58 -9.20 6.14 0.82
CA LEU A 58 -9.84 7.46 0.90
C LEU A 58 -10.65 7.78 -0.37
N ILE A 59 -10.09 7.51 -1.55
CA ILE A 59 -10.79 7.66 -2.82
C ILE A 59 -12.08 6.84 -2.82
N GLY A 60 -12.03 5.60 -2.34
CA GLY A 60 -13.21 4.76 -2.20
C GLY A 60 -14.26 5.35 -1.28
N LEU A 61 -13.85 5.77 -0.07
CA LEU A 61 -14.77 6.29 0.94
C LEU A 61 -15.45 7.60 0.50
N VAL A 62 -14.73 8.48 -0.20
CA VAL A 62 -15.23 9.78 -0.67
C VAL A 62 -16.06 9.61 -1.95
N THR A 63 -15.54 8.90 -2.95
CA THR A 63 -16.13 8.87 -4.30
C THR A 63 -17.07 7.68 -4.53
N LYS A 64 -17.01 6.65 -3.68
CA LYS A 64 -17.72 5.37 -3.82
C LYS A 64 -17.37 4.61 -5.12
N ARG A 65 -16.30 4.99 -5.82
CA ARG A 65 -15.84 4.34 -7.05
C ARG A 65 -15.02 3.08 -6.75
N ILE A 66 -15.71 1.96 -6.58
CA ILE A 66 -15.10 0.64 -6.31
C ILE A 66 -14.06 0.27 -7.39
N VAL A 67 -14.38 0.51 -8.66
CA VAL A 67 -13.53 0.15 -9.82
C VAL A 67 -12.20 0.89 -9.87
N VAL A 68 -12.04 1.96 -9.10
CA VAL A 68 -10.78 2.71 -8.97
C VAL A 68 -10.13 2.40 -7.62
N SER A 69 -10.90 2.52 -6.54
CA SER A 69 -10.40 2.37 -5.18
C SER A 69 -9.83 0.98 -4.88
N VAL A 70 -10.56 -0.08 -5.24
CA VAL A 70 -10.14 -1.46 -4.91
C VAL A 70 -8.87 -1.87 -5.64
N PRO A 71 -8.73 -1.62 -6.97
CA PRO A 71 -7.47 -1.87 -7.65
C PRO A 71 -6.29 -1.09 -7.06
N ILE A 72 -6.46 0.19 -6.69
CA ILE A 72 -5.38 0.97 -6.05
C ILE A 72 -4.94 0.34 -4.73
N MET A 73 -5.89 -0.11 -3.89
CA MET A 73 -5.55 -0.76 -2.62
C MET A 73 -4.74 -2.04 -2.85
N TYR A 74 -5.18 -2.92 -3.75
CA TYR A 74 -4.51 -4.19 -4.01
C TYR A 74 -3.18 -4.05 -4.78
N LEU A 75 -3.08 -3.08 -5.68
CA LEU A 75 -1.90 -2.86 -6.54
C LEU A 75 -0.98 -1.77 -5.99
N SER A 76 -1.17 -1.32 -4.75
CA SER A 76 -0.36 -0.29 -4.09
C SER A 76 1.14 -0.60 -4.08
N PHE A 77 1.52 -1.87 -4.10
CA PHE A 77 2.91 -2.29 -4.20
C PHE A 77 3.57 -1.93 -5.54
N VAL A 78 2.80 -1.78 -6.63
CA VAL A 78 3.35 -1.37 -7.95
C VAL A 78 3.95 0.03 -7.88
N THR A 79 3.50 0.88 -6.95
CA THR A 79 4.05 2.22 -6.75
C THR A 79 5.55 2.20 -6.45
N ILE A 80 6.08 1.18 -5.77
CA ILE A 80 7.53 1.13 -5.52
C ILE A 80 8.32 0.95 -6.80
N TYR A 81 7.83 0.14 -7.74
CA TYR A 81 8.47 -0.05 -9.04
C TYR A 81 8.49 1.25 -9.84
N ILE A 82 7.36 1.96 -9.86
CA ILE A 82 7.27 3.28 -10.50
C ILE A 82 8.23 4.26 -9.83
N TYR A 83 8.26 4.32 -8.50
CA TYR A 83 9.17 5.18 -7.74
C TYR A 83 10.64 4.91 -8.11
N LEU A 84 11.03 3.62 -8.18
CA LEU A 84 12.39 3.24 -8.54
C LEU A 84 12.76 3.69 -9.96
N LEU A 85 11.85 3.63 -10.94
CA LEU A 85 12.11 4.12 -12.30
C LEU A 85 12.43 5.63 -12.39
N PHE A 86 11.98 6.43 -11.42
CA PHE A 86 12.24 7.87 -11.40
C PHE A 86 13.44 8.26 -10.55
N VAL A 87 13.94 7.36 -9.70
CA VAL A 87 15.01 7.63 -8.73
C VAL A 87 16.32 6.91 -9.09
N SER A 88 16.26 5.88 -9.95
CA SER A 88 17.42 5.23 -10.59
C SER A 88 17.95 6.03 -11.77
#